data_AF-A0A917Z8S3-F1
#
_entry.id   AF-A0A917Z8S3-F1
#
_cell.length_a   1.000
_cell.length_b   1.000
_cell.length_c   1.000
_cell.angle_alpha   90.00
_cell.angle_beta   90.00
_cell.angle_gamma   90.00
#
_symmetry.space_group_name_H-M   'P 1'
#
loop_
_entity.id
_entity.type
_entity.pdbx_description
1 polymer ?
#
loop_
_entity_poly.entity_id
_entity_poly.type
_entity_poly.pdbx_seq_one_letter_code
_entity_poly.pdbx_strand_id
1 'polypeptide(L)'
;MLNQKLIESLSSQLSELFAGGRELPGQEAMRQQVRSLLQGSFARLDLVTREEFDAQAAVLARTREKVDQMEAKLAEIEARLAHETPAGD
;
A
#
# COMPACT_ATOMS: atom_id res chain seq x y z
N MET A 1 -7.02 -7.82 0.11
CA MET A 1 -7.16 -9.10 -0.61
C MET A 1 -5.96 -9.46 -1.50
N LEU A 2 -5.14 -8.49 -1.93
CA LEU A 2 -3.93 -8.74 -2.75
C LEU A 2 -2.89 -9.64 -2.04
N ASN A 3 -2.69 -9.46 -0.73
CA ASN A 3 -1.68 -10.22 0.04
C ASN A 3 -2.06 -11.68 0.29
N GLN A 4 -3.34 -12.02 0.47
CA GLN A 4 -3.76 -13.39 0.86
C GLN A 4 -3.52 -14.39 -0.28
N LYS A 5 -3.96 -14.06 -1.50
CA LYS A 5 -3.81 -14.93 -2.69
C LYS A 5 -2.34 -15.16 -3.06
N LEU A 6 -1.48 -14.18 -2.75
CA LEU A 6 -0.06 -14.21 -3.09
C LEU A 6 0.75 -15.04 -2.10
N ILE A 7 0.42 -14.95 -0.80
CA ILE A 7 0.97 -15.82 0.24
C ILE A 7 0.57 -17.28 -0.03
N GLU A 8 -0.67 -17.51 -0.46
CA GLU A 8 -1.18 -18.84 -0.77
C GLU A 8 -0.50 -19.44 -1.99
N SER A 9 -0.28 -18.67 -3.07
CA SER A 9 0.44 -19.13 -4.26
C SER A 9 1.93 -19.36 -4.02
N LEU A 10 2.57 -18.53 -3.18
CA LEU A 10 3.96 -18.74 -2.77
C LEU A 10 4.10 -19.99 -1.91
N SER A 11 3.18 -20.19 -0.96
CA SER A 11 3.13 -21.36 -0.08
C SER A 11 2.94 -22.65 -0.88
N SER A 12 2.05 -22.65 -1.88
CA SER A 12 1.83 -23.82 -2.74
C SER A 12 3.06 -24.13 -3.60
N GLN A 13 3.66 -23.12 -4.24
CA GLN A 13 4.88 -23.30 -5.05
C GLN A 13 6.08 -23.77 -4.23
N LEU A 14 6.25 -23.26 -3.01
CA LEU A 14 7.29 -23.74 -2.08
C LEU A 14 7.00 -25.18 -1.68
N SER A 15 5.76 -25.51 -1.30
CA SER A 15 5.37 -26.86 -0.90
C SER A 15 5.59 -27.88 -2.01
N GLU A 16 5.34 -27.52 -3.28
CA GLU A 16 5.64 -28.34 -4.45
C GLU A 16 7.14 -28.61 -4.61
N LEU A 17 7.99 -27.60 -4.40
CA LEU A 17 9.45 -27.76 -4.42
C LEU A 17 9.96 -28.69 -3.31
N PHE A 18 9.36 -28.67 -2.13
CA PHE A 18 9.73 -29.54 -1.01
C PHE A 18 9.12 -30.96 -1.13
N ALA A 19 7.93 -31.11 -1.72
CA ALA A 19 7.24 -32.39 -1.87
C ALA A 19 7.79 -33.26 -3.02
N GLY A 20 8.47 -32.66 -4.00
CA GLY A 20 9.13 -33.38 -5.11
C GLY A 20 10.39 -34.17 -4.74
N GLY A 21 10.72 -34.31 -3.45
CA GLY A 21 11.99 -34.81 -2.91
C GLY A 21 12.33 -36.29 -3.12
N ARG A 22 12.29 -36.80 -4.35
CA ARG A 22 12.90 -38.10 -4.68
C ARG A 22 14.25 -38.00 -5.40
N GLU A 23 14.61 -36.82 -5.91
CA GLU A 23 15.96 -36.50 -6.38
C GLU A 23 16.24 -35.03 -6.02
N LEU A 24 16.92 -34.78 -4.90
CA LEU A 24 17.35 -33.43 -4.54
C LEU A 24 18.57 -33.07 -5.41
N PRO A 25 18.48 -32.14 -6.38
CA PRO A 25 19.68 -31.47 -6.85
C PRO A 25 20.24 -30.68 -5.66
N GLY A 26 21.58 -30.61 -5.53
CA GLY A 26 22.24 -30.07 -4.33
C GLY A 26 21.68 -28.72 -3.83
N GLN A 27 21.94 -28.37 -2.57
CA GLN A 27 21.41 -27.16 -1.89
C GLN A 27 21.42 -25.89 -2.76
N GLU A 28 22.41 -25.74 -3.65
CA GLU A 28 22.55 -24.60 -4.55
C GLU A 28 21.42 -24.48 -5.58
N ALA A 29 21.00 -25.59 -6.21
CA ALA A 29 19.93 -25.58 -7.21
C ALA A 29 18.58 -25.20 -6.58
N MET A 30 18.33 -25.69 -5.37
CA MET A 30 17.13 -25.35 -4.61
C MET A 30 17.11 -23.88 -4.18
N ARG A 31 18.25 -23.33 -3.75
CA ARG A 31 18.39 -21.89 -3.47
C ARG A 31 18.09 -21.04 -4.71
N GLN A 32 18.57 -21.47 -5.87
CA GLN A 32 18.37 -20.76 -7.13
C GLN A 32 16.90 -20.78 -7.57
N GLN A 33 16.23 -21.93 -7.40
CA GLN A 33 14.80 -22.08 -7.69
C GLN A 33 13.93 -21.21 -6.77
N VAL A 34 14.21 -21.20 -5.46
CA VAL A 34 13.51 -20.34 -4.49
C VAL A 34 13.73 -18.85 -4.81
N ARG A 35 14.97 -18.45 -5.18
CA ARG A 35 15.26 -17.08 -5.58
C ARG A 35 14.48 -16.65 -6.81
N SER A 36 14.37 -17.52 -7.82
CA SER A 36 13.60 -17.25 -9.04
C SER A 36 12.10 -17.09 -8.75
N LEU A 37 11.53 -17.94 -7.88
CA LEU A 37 10.13 -17.82 -7.46
C LEU A 37 9.86 -16.50 -6.73
N LEU A 38 10.75 -16.10 -5.82
CA LEU A 38 10.64 -14.83 -5.10
C LEU A 38 10.75 -13.64 -6.05
N GLN A 39 11.72 -13.65 -6.97
CA GLN A 39 11.87 -12.61 -7.99
C GLN A 39 10.65 -12.51 -8.90
N GLY A 40 10.13 -13.65 -9.38
CA GLY A 40 8.92 -13.70 -10.21
C GLY A 40 7.66 -13.26 -9.47
N SER A 41 7.60 -13.47 -8.15
CA SER A 41 6.48 -13.02 -7.32
C SER A 41 6.56 -11.52 -7.02
N PHE A 42 7.74 -10.99 -6.74
CA PHE A 42 7.96 -9.54 -6.58
C PHE A 42 7.72 -8.78 -7.88
N ALA A 43 8.05 -9.36 -9.04
CA ALA A 43 7.78 -8.74 -10.34
C ALA A 43 6.28 -8.67 -10.70
N ARG A 44 5.43 -9.49 -10.07
CA ARG A 44 3.97 -9.45 -10.23
C ARG A 44 3.29 -8.48 -9.27
N LEU A 45 4.04 -7.92 -8.32
CA LEU A 45 3.56 -6.89 -7.41
C LEU A 45 3.85 -5.52 -8.01
N ASP A 46 2.87 -4.62 -7.93
CA ASP A 46 3.06 -3.20 -8.24
C ASP A 46 3.81 -2.54 -7.07
N LEU A 47 5.12 -2.84 -6.99
CA LEU A 47 5.99 -2.37 -5.91
C LEU A 47 6.47 -0.96 -6.23
N VAL A 48 6.16 -0.03 -5.34
CA VAL A 48 6.81 1.27 -5.30
C VAL A 48 8.01 1.21 -4.36
N THR A 49 9.02 2.03 -4.64
CA THR A 49 10.14 2.20 -3.71
C THR A 49 9.65 2.81 -2.41
N ARG A 50 10.41 2.58 -1.33
CA ARG A 50 10.09 3.18 -0.03
C ARG A 50 10.11 4.72 -0.10
N GLU A 51 11.02 5.28 -0.88
CA GLU A 51 11.12 6.73 -1.08
C GLU A 51 9.87 7.30 -1.78
N GLU A 52 9.36 6.63 -2.81
CA GLU A 52 8.10 7.02 -3.47
C GLU A 52 6.91 6.92 -2.52
N PHE A 53 6.84 5.85 -1.72
CA PHE A 53 5.81 5.71 -0.71
C PHE A 53 5.84 6.86 0.31
N ASP A 54 7.02 7.15 0.87
CA ASP A 54 7.21 8.20 1.86
C ASP A 54 6.88 9.59 1.26
N ALA A 55 7.23 9.83 -0.01
CA ALA A 55 6.87 11.04 -0.72
C ALA A 55 5.34 11.19 -0.87
N GLN A 56 4.62 10.14 -1.26
CA GLN A 56 3.16 10.17 -1.36
C GLN A 56 2.49 10.37 0.00
N ALA A 57 3.01 9.72 1.05
CA ALA A 57 2.53 9.90 2.42
C ALA A 57 2.67 11.36 2.88
N ALA A 58 3.79 12.01 2.55
CA ALA A 58 4.00 13.43 2.87
C ALA A 58 3.02 14.35 2.11
N VAL A 59 2.77 14.09 0.83
CA VAL A 59 1.77 14.83 0.04
C VAL A 59 0.37 14.68 0.65
N LEU A 60 0.00 13.46 1.06
CA LEU A 60 -1.29 13.19 1.69
C LEU A 60 -1.43 13.94 3.02
N ALA A 61 -0.40 13.91 3.87
CA ALA A 61 -0.39 14.63 5.14
C ALA A 61 -0.60 16.14 4.93
N ARG A 62 0.13 16.75 4.00
CA ARG A 62 -0.01 18.17 3.66
C ARG A 62 -1.39 18.49 3.09
N THR A 63 -1.96 17.59 2.30
CA THR A 63 -3.31 17.79 1.73
C THR A 63 -4.35 17.77 2.82
N ARG A 64 -4.23 16.87 3.80
CA ARG A 64 -5.13 16.81 4.96
C ARG A 64 -5.06 18.08 5.79
N GLU A 65 -3.86 18.57 6.07
CA GLU A 65 -3.68 19.84 6.78
C GLU A 65 -4.34 21.01 6.04
N LYS A 66 -4.22 21.08 4.72
CA LYS A 66 -4.89 22.10 3.91
C LYS A 66 -6.40 21.98 3.94
N VAL A 67 -6.94 20.76 3.92
CA VAL A 67 -8.38 20.52 4.03
C VAL A 67 -8.88 21.02 5.38
N ASP A 68 -8.23 20.65 6.48
CA ASP A 68 -8.60 21.09 7.83
C ASP A 68 -8.58 22.63 7.94
N GLN A 69 -7.59 23.30 7.35
CA GLN A 69 -7.52 24.77 7.30
C GLN A 69 -8.65 25.40 6.48
N MET A 70 -9.04 24.78 5.37
CA MET A 70 -10.14 25.25 4.54
C MET A 70 -11.49 25.07 5.24
N GLU A 71 -11.69 23.94 5.91
CA GLU A 71 -12.88 23.68 6.73
C GLU A 71 -13.02 24.72 7.86
N ALA A 72 -11.92 25.04 8.54
CA ALA A 72 -11.92 26.07 9.58
C ALA A 72 -12.29 27.46 9.03
N LYS A 73 -11.72 27.84 7.88
CA LYS A 73 -12.06 29.12 7.22
C LYS A 73 -13.51 29.16 6.76
N LEU A 74 -14.02 28.05 6.23
CA LEU A 74 -15.42 27.96 5.80
C LEU A 74 -16.35 28.14 7.00
N ALA A 75 -16.08 27.47 8.12
CA ALA A 75 -16.86 27.62 9.35
C ALA A 75 -16.84 29.07 9.89
N GLU A 76 -15.70 29.76 9.82
CA GLU A 76 -15.62 31.18 10.20
C GLU A 76 -16.49 32.06 9.30
N ILE A 77 -16.45 31.84 7.99
CA ILE A 77 -17.26 32.59 7.01
C ILE A 77 -18.75 32.31 7.21
N GLU A 78 -19.13 31.05 7.40
CA GLU A 78 -20.51 30.63 7.68
C GLU A 78 -21.04 31.28 8.97
N ALA A 79 -20.23 31.32 10.02
CA ALA A 79 -20.59 31.97 11.28
C ALA A 79 -20.80 33.48 11.11
N ARG A 80 -19.95 34.14 10.31
CA ARG A 80 -20.09 35.58 10.01
C ARG A 80 -21.36 35.88 9.20
N LEU A 81 -21.64 35.08 8.17
CA LEU A 81 -22.87 35.20 7.36
C LEU A 81 -24.14 34.99 8.19
N ALA A 82 -24.12 34.02 9.11
CA ALA A 82 -25.21 33.81 10.05
C ALA A 82 -25.41 35.00 11.00
N HIS A 83 -24.32 35.69 11.37
CA HIS A 83 -24.37 36.88 12.23
C HIS A 83 -24.75 38.17 11.48
N GLU A 84 -24.51 38.23 10.17
CA GLU A 84 -24.85 39.37 9.29
C GLU A 84 -26.27 39.31 8.71
N THR A 85 -27.03 38.24 8.95
CA THR A 85 -28.46 38.16 8.62
C THR A 85 -29.29 38.46 9.88
N PRO A 86 -29.56 39.72 10.24
CA PRO A 86 -30.58 40.02 11.23
C PRO A 86 -31.94 39.58 10.67
N ALA A 87 -32.72 38.87 11.47
CA ALA A 87 -34.15 38.73 11.25
C ALA A 87 -34.80 40.13 11.39
N GLY A 88 -35.48 40.59 10.33
CA GLY A 88 -36.22 41.86 10.26
C GLY A 88 -35.43 42.93 9.50
N ASP A 89 -35.92 43.49 8.40
CA ASP A 89 -37.29 44.00 8.15
C ASP A 89 -37.89 43.47 6.83
#